data_AF-A0A925H4C0-F1
#
_entry.id   AF-A0A925H4C0-F1
#
_cell.length_a   1.000
_cell.length_b   1.000
_cell.length_c   1.000
_cell.angle_alpha   90.00
_cell.angle_beta   90.00
_cell.angle_gamma   90.00
#
_symmetry.space_group_name_H-M   'P 1'
#
loop_
_entity.id
_entity.type
_entity.pdbx_description
1 polymer ?
#
loop_
_entity_poly.entity_id
_entity_poly.type
_entity_poly.pdbx_seq_one_letter_code
_entity_poly.pdbx_strand_id
1 'polypeptide(L)'
;MKILESFIGNLYTGETVEFRQLKITPVFIREETKLPYLEFEAALKAGLVEVTEVSEHGSVPSLLVKNGADRDVLILDGEQLVGAKQNRIVNTTVVVPARSTVEIPVSCVEQGRWRYTSQGFTSGRSHSSSSLRSLKHASVTRSLRATGDYYSDQSGLWSEISSKMRRMDATSPTMSMTDVYESSVSGEDESRLEAEVACQPRQVGYFAFVRGGFAGGDVFGSSELCHAKLNKMLRGHYLDSLDEWVKFPQLTVAEVIGQVRAAEAEQFASVGKGSEMRFESDELQGAWKLVDEFIPHLMVFPKLN
;
A
#
# COMPACT_ATOMS: atom_id res chain seq x y z
N MET A 1 -1.47 -1.66 22.34
CA MET A 1 -0.02 -1.43 22.53
C MET A 1 0.82 -2.70 22.66
N LYS A 2 0.62 -3.60 23.65
CA LYS A 2 1.55 -4.72 23.93
C LYS A 2 1.96 -5.57 22.71
N ILE A 3 1.01 -5.93 21.84
CA ILE A 3 1.29 -6.73 20.63
C ILE A 3 2.20 -5.96 19.66
N LEU A 4 1.92 -4.67 19.43
CA LEU A 4 2.76 -3.80 18.59
C LEU A 4 4.17 -3.64 19.18
N GLU A 5 4.28 -3.40 20.49
CA GLU A 5 5.58 -3.28 21.16
C GLU A 5 6.40 -4.56 21.03
N SER A 6 5.78 -5.72 21.22
CA SER A 6 6.43 -7.02 21.01
C SER A 6 6.84 -7.20 19.55
N PHE A 7 5.98 -6.84 18.60
CA PHE A 7 6.27 -6.93 17.17
C PHE A 7 7.47 -6.05 16.79
N ILE A 8 7.45 -4.75 17.12
CA ILE A 8 8.54 -3.82 16.84
C ILE A 8 9.81 -4.18 17.62
N GLY A 9 9.69 -4.70 18.84
CA GLY A 9 10.82 -5.20 19.63
C GLY A 9 11.57 -6.35 18.96
N ASN A 10 10.86 -7.14 18.15
CA ASN A 10 11.44 -8.24 17.38
C ASN A 10 12.14 -7.77 16.08
N LEU A 11 11.95 -6.51 15.67
CA LEU A 11 12.51 -5.96 14.42
C LEU A 11 13.93 -5.40 14.60
N TYR A 12 14.72 -5.46 13.53
CA TYR A 12 16.00 -4.75 13.40
C TYR A 12 16.22 -4.33 11.95
N THR A 13 17.09 -3.35 11.73
CA THR A 13 17.37 -2.80 10.39
C THR A 13 18.71 -3.30 9.87
N GLY A 14 18.82 -3.51 8.57
CA GLY A 14 20.11 -3.83 7.91
C GLY A 14 20.77 -2.61 7.28
N GLU A 15 21.78 -2.89 6.46
CA GLU A 15 22.49 -1.87 5.69
C GLU A 15 21.59 -1.24 4.62
N THR A 16 21.63 0.09 4.53
CA THR A 16 20.88 0.84 3.53
C THR A 16 21.42 0.58 2.14
N VAL A 17 20.52 0.28 1.20
CA VAL A 17 20.82 0.12 -0.22
C VAL A 17 20.34 1.35 -0.97
N GLU A 18 21.13 1.85 -1.92
CA GLU A 18 20.80 3.04 -2.70
C GLU A 18 20.56 2.68 -4.17
N PHE A 19 19.56 3.31 -4.77
CA PHE A 19 19.29 3.25 -6.21
C PHE A 19 18.88 4.65 -6.68
N ARG A 20 19.74 5.32 -7.44
CA ARG A 20 19.51 6.70 -7.91
C ARG A 20 19.16 7.64 -6.74
N GLN A 21 17.96 8.23 -6.75
CA GLN A 21 17.47 9.14 -5.70
C GLN A 21 16.69 8.43 -4.58
N LEU A 22 16.67 7.09 -4.60
CA LEU A 22 16.01 6.25 -3.62
C LEU A 22 17.04 5.61 -2.70
N LYS A 23 16.78 5.60 -1.39
CA LYS A 23 17.51 4.79 -0.41
C LYS A 23 16.53 3.92 0.35
N ILE A 24 16.86 2.65 0.51
CA ILE A 24 16.02 1.65 1.16
C ILE A 24 16.78 1.06 2.33
N THR A 25 16.25 1.23 3.54
CA THR A 25 16.77 0.54 4.72
C THR A 25 15.91 -0.70 4.99
N PRO A 26 16.41 -1.92 4.74
CA PRO A 26 15.65 -3.14 4.95
C PRO A 26 15.38 -3.40 6.43
N VAL A 27 14.21 -3.94 6.73
CA VAL A 27 13.77 -4.33 8.08
C VAL A 27 13.69 -5.85 8.14
N PHE A 28 14.24 -6.43 9.19
CA PHE A 28 14.32 -7.87 9.45
C PHE A 28 13.65 -8.23 10.77
N ILE A 29 13.33 -9.51 10.93
CA ILE A 29 12.74 -10.06 12.15
C ILE A 29 13.68 -11.09 12.79
N ARG A 30 13.82 -11.10 14.12
CA ARG A 30 14.69 -12.09 14.81
C ARG A 30 14.05 -13.47 14.88
N GLU A 31 12.74 -13.54 14.94
CA GLU A 31 11.98 -14.79 14.95
C GLU A 31 10.95 -14.76 13.82
N GLU A 32 11.11 -15.62 12.83
CA GLU A 32 10.19 -15.66 11.69
C GLU A 32 8.83 -16.25 12.06
N THR A 33 7.79 -15.64 11.52
CA THR A 33 6.41 -16.13 11.57
C THR A 33 5.95 -16.53 10.18
N LYS A 34 5.22 -17.65 10.09
CA LYS A 34 4.58 -18.06 8.84
C LYS A 34 3.37 -17.19 8.56
N LEU A 35 3.13 -16.84 7.29
CA LEU A 35 1.94 -16.13 6.89
C LEU A 35 0.72 -17.06 6.98
N PRO A 36 -0.29 -16.77 7.81
CA PRO A 36 -1.48 -17.61 7.88
C PRO A 36 -2.40 -17.41 6.66
N TYR A 37 -2.21 -16.33 5.90
CA TYR A 37 -3.04 -15.92 4.76
C TYR A 37 -2.46 -16.35 3.41
N LEU A 38 -3.33 -16.43 2.40
CA LEU A 38 -2.90 -16.42 1.01
C LEU A 38 -2.56 -15.00 0.59
N GLU A 39 -1.46 -14.87 -0.16
CA GLU A 39 -1.13 -13.63 -0.85
C GLU A 39 -2.13 -13.40 -2.00
N PHE A 40 -2.68 -12.19 -2.08
CA PHE A 40 -3.79 -11.84 -2.97
C PHE A 40 -3.52 -12.06 -4.45
N GLU A 41 -2.36 -11.65 -4.97
CA GLU A 41 -2.03 -11.78 -6.39
C GLU A 41 -1.84 -13.24 -6.80
N ALA A 42 -1.18 -14.04 -5.96
CA ALA A 42 -1.07 -15.48 -6.15
C ALA A 42 -2.46 -16.14 -6.15
N ALA A 43 -3.34 -15.74 -5.22
CA ALA A 43 -4.71 -16.25 -5.16
C ALA A 43 -5.56 -15.84 -6.37
N LEU A 44 -5.41 -14.61 -6.87
CA LEU A 44 -6.02 -14.14 -8.12
C LEU A 44 -5.54 -14.95 -9.33
N LYS A 45 -4.23 -15.11 -9.50
CA LYS A 45 -3.63 -15.87 -10.61
C LYS A 45 -4.05 -17.33 -10.61
N ALA A 46 -4.26 -17.91 -9.42
CA ALA A 46 -4.76 -19.26 -9.25
C ALA A 46 -6.28 -19.41 -9.47
N GLY A 47 -7.01 -18.30 -9.71
CA GLY A 47 -8.48 -18.32 -9.85
C GLY A 47 -9.22 -18.63 -8.54
N LEU A 48 -8.54 -18.53 -7.40
CA LEU A 48 -9.12 -18.77 -6.08
C LEU A 48 -9.87 -17.54 -5.55
N VAL A 49 -9.48 -16.36 -6.03
CA VAL A 49 -10.10 -15.08 -5.70
C VAL A 49 -10.56 -14.41 -6.97
N GLU A 50 -11.70 -13.74 -6.88
CA GLU A 50 -12.26 -12.92 -7.94
C GLU A 50 -12.58 -11.53 -7.39
N VAL A 51 -12.30 -10.49 -8.17
CA VAL A 51 -12.67 -9.11 -7.83
C VAL A 51 -13.49 -8.52 -8.97
N THR A 52 -14.67 -8.01 -8.62
CA THR A 52 -15.61 -7.42 -9.57
C THR A 52 -16.15 -6.09 -9.05
N GLU A 53 -16.83 -5.36 -9.94
CA GLU A 53 -17.76 -4.32 -9.52
C GLU A 53 -18.86 -4.91 -8.62
N VAL A 54 -19.43 -4.12 -7.70
CA VAL A 54 -20.53 -4.57 -6.83
C VAL A 54 -21.86 -4.78 -7.58
N SER A 55 -21.98 -4.22 -8.79
CA SER A 55 -23.11 -4.41 -9.70
C SER A 55 -22.70 -4.10 -11.14
N GLU A 56 -23.57 -4.36 -12.12
CA GLU A 56 -23.36 -3.95 -13.52
C GLU A 56 -23.19 -2.43 -13.67
N HIS A 57 -23.77 -1.63 -12.77
CA HIS A 57 -23.62 -0.17 -12.76
C HIS A 57 -22.31 0.25 -12.09
N GLY A 58 -21.72 -0.59 -11.24
CA GLY A 58 -20.54 -0.30 -10.43
C GLY A 58 -20.86 0.61 -9.25
N SER A 59 -19.93 0.72 -8.31
CA SER A 59 -19.99 1.67 -7.21
C SER A 59 -18.58 2.16 -6.91
N VAL A 60 -18.35 3.46 -7.08
CA VAL A 60 -17.00 4.04 -6.96
C VAL A 60 -16.34 3.84 -5.59
N PRO A 61 -17.03 3.83 -4.43
CA PRO A 61 -16.29 3.58 -3.20
C PRO A 61 -15.98 2.11 -2.94
N SER A 62 -16.53 1.15 -3.72
CA SER A 62 -16.56 -0.25 -3.30
C SER A 62 -16.37 -1.25 -4.44
N LEU A 63 -15.58 -2.29 -4.19
CA LEU A 63 -15.52 -3.49 -5.03
C LEU A 63 -15.96 -4.73 -4.26
N LEU A 64 -16.37 -5.77 -4.99
CA LEU A 64 -16.71 -7.06 -4.40
C LEU A 64 -15.54 -8.02 -4.55
N VAL A 65 -15.04 -8.56 -3.44
CA VAL A 65 -14.02 -9.63 -3.44
C VAL A 65 -14.68 -10.93 -3.03
N LYS A 66 -14.62 -11.93 -3.91
CA LYS A 66 -15.05 -13.30 -3.63
C LYS A 66 -13.83 -14.16 -3.37
N ASN A 67 -13.64 -14.61 -2.14
CA ASN A 67 -12.63 -15.58 -1.77
C ASN A 67 -13.21 -16.98 -1.82
N GLY A 68 -12.89 -17.71 -2.89
CA GLY A 68 -13.27 -19.11 -3.09
C GLY A 68 -12.31 -20.10 -2.45
N ALA A 69 -11.21 -19.69 -1.80
CA ALA A 69 -10.28 -20.61 -1.16
C ALA A 69 -10.75 -21.09 0.23
N ASP A 70 -10.16 -22.17 0.71
CA ASP A 70 -10.28 -22.66 2.11
C ASP A 70 -9.37 -21.92 3.09
N ARG A 71 -8.72 -20.84 2.63
CA ARG A 71 -7.83 -19.99 3.43
C ARG A 71 -8.21 -18.53 3.25
N ASP A 72 -8.00 -17.76 4.30
CA ASP A 72 -8.14 -16.31 4.28
C ASP A 72 -7.13 -15.68 3.30
N VAL A 73 -7.50 -14.56 2.69
CA VAL A 73 -6.67 -13.84 1.70
C VAL A 73 -6.34 -12.45 2.23
N LEU A 74 -5.07 -12.06 2.14
CA LEU A 74 -4.59 -10.74 2.56
C LEU A 74 -4.44 -9.81 1.36
N ILE A 75 -5.15 -8.69 1.39
CA ILE A 75 -5.06 -7.60 0.39
C ILE A 75 -4.49 -6.38 1.10
N LEU A 76 -3.44 -5.78 0.56
CA LEU A 76 -2.75 -4.67 1.20
C LEU A 76 -3.39 -3.31 0.86
N ASP A 77 -3.29 -2.38 1.81
CA ASP A 77 -3.57 -0.97 1.56
C ASP A 77 -2.74 -0.47 0.39
N GLY A 78 -3.35 0.17 -0.62
CA GLY A 78 -2.64 0.77 -1.75
C GLY A 78 -2.35 -0.21 -2.90
N GLU A 79 -2.77 -1.47 -2.77
CA GLU A 79 -2.70 -2.46 -3.84
C GLU A 79 -3.51 -1.95 -5.05
N GLN A 80 -2.88 -1.88 -6.23
CA GLN A 80 -3.55 -1.47 -7.46
C GLN A 80 -4.37 -2.62 -8.04
N LEU A 81 -5.60 -2.32 -8.42
CA LEU A 81 -6.53 -3.20 -9.11
C LEU A 81 -6.82 -2.62 -10.49
N VAL A 82 -6.44 -3.35 -11.53
CA VAL A 82 -6.48 -2.88 -12.93
C VAL A 82 -7.56 -3.62 -13.70
N GLY A 83 -8.30 -2.90 -14.53
CA GLY A 83 -9.36 -3.47 -15.38
C GLY A 83 -10.76 -2.96 -15.05
N ALA A 84 -11.75 -3.82 -15.27
CA ALA A 84 -13.19 -3.55 -15.14
C ALA A 84 -13.56 -2.18 -15.73
N LYS A 85 -14.30 -1.33 -15.01
CA LYS A 85 -14.70 -0.01 -15.53
C LYS A 85 -13.61 1.05 -15.45
N GLN A 86 -12.75 0.97 -14.44
CA GLN A 86 -11.78 2.00 -14.08
C GLN A 86 -10.79 1.44 -13.05
N ASN A 87 -9.52 1.80 -13.11
CA ASN A 87 -8.52 1.30 -12.15
C ASN A 87 -8.79 1.81 -10.72
N ARG A 88 -8.46 0.98 -9.74
CA ARG A 88 -8.71 1.21 -8.30
C ARG A 88 -7.45 0.99 -7.46
N ILE A 89 -7.44 1.58 -6.28
CA ILE A 89 -6.50 1.25 -5.21
C ILE A 89 -7.28 0.91 -3.95
N VAL A 90 -6.81 -0.06 -3.17
CA VAL A 90 -7.49 -0.48 -1.93
C VAL A 90 -7.23 0.54 -0.81
N ASN A 91 -8.27 0.90 -0.04
CA ASN A 91 -8.19 1.99 0.95
C ASN A 91 -7.62 1.59 2.31
N THR A 92 -7.56 0.30 2.58
CA THR A 92 -7.00 -0.26 3.81
C THR A 92 -6.54 -1.71 3.58
N THR A 93 -5.76 -2.26 4.51
CA THR A 93 -5.41 -3.68 4.50
C THR A 93 -6.61 -4.54 4.94
N VAL A 94 -6.99 -5.48 4.09
CA VAL A 94 -8.17 -6.34 4.29
C VAL A 94 -7.73 -7.80 4.40
N VAL A 95 -8.31 -8.52 5.36
CA VAL A 95 -8.21 -9.98 5.45
C VAL A 95 -9.58 -10.55 5.11
N VAL A 96 -9.72 -11.08 3.90
CA VAL A 96 -10.97 -11.63 3.38
C VAL A 96 -11.11 -13.08 3.87
N PRO A 97 -12.13 -13.43 4.67
CA PRO A 97 -12.31 -14.78 5.18
C PRO A 97 -12.35 -15.84 4.07
N ALA A 98 -11.88 -17.05 4.36
CA ALA A 98 -12.09 -18.23 3.53
C ALA A 98 -13.59 -18.39 3.16
N ARG A 99 -13.86 -18.83 1.93
CA ARG A 99 -15.22 -19.11 1.41
C ARG A 99 -16.23 -17.99 1.66
N SER A 100 -15.81 -16.74 1.48
CA SER A 100 -16.65 -15.58 1.75
C SER A 100 -16.61 -14.56 0.62
N THR A 101 -17.56 -13.65 0.66
CA THR A 101 -17.60 -12.47 -0.20
C THR A 101 -17.59 -11.23 0.69
N VAL A 102 -16.68 -10.30 0.41
CA VAL A 102 -16.50 -9.06 1.17
C VAL A 102 -16.51 -7.88 0.21
N GLU A 103 -17.29 -6.86 0.55
CA GLU A 103 -17.20 -5.55 -0.11
C GLU A 103 -15.99 -4.80 0.46
N ILE A 104 -15.05 -4.40 -0.39
CA ILE A 104 -13.83 -3.69 0.01
C ILE A 104 -13.87 -2.23 -0.42
N PRO A 105 -13.38 -1.31 0.43
CA PRO A 105 -13.32 0.10 0.11
C PRO A 105 -12.14 0.38 -0.82
N VAL A 106 -12.40 1.17 -1.85
CA VAL A 106 -11.41 1.53 -2.87
C VAL A 106 -11.48 3.01 -3.24
N SER A 107 -10.43 3.50 -3.89
CA SER A 107 -10.40 4.81 -4.57
C SER A 107 -10.10 4.62 -6.05
N CYS A 108 -10.71 5.45 -6.89
CA CYS A 108 -10.40 5.49 -8.32
C CYS A 108 -9.08 6.20 -8.59
N VAL A 109 -8.23 5.60 -9.42
CA VAL A 109 -6.94 6.17 -9.85
C VAL A 109 -6.85 6.36 -11.35
N GLU A 110 -8.01 6.48 -12.02
CA GLU A 110 -8.12 6.67 -13.47
C GLU A 110 -9.35 7.50 -13.82
N GLN A 111 -9.30 8.83 -13.78
CA GLN A 111 -10.51 9.67 -13.87
C GLN A 111 -11.28 9.54 -15.20
N GLY A 112 -10.59 9.44 -16.33
CA GLY A 112 -11.16 9.59 -17.68
C GLY A 112 -11.84 8.36 -18.26
N ARG A 113 -11.97 7.26 -17.50
CA ARG A 113 -12.57 6.01 -17.97
C ARG A 113 -13.73 5.57 -17.08
N TRP A 114 -14.88 5.30 -17.70
CA TRP A 114 -16.02 4.64 -17.07
C TRP A 114 -16.67 3.64 -18.05
N ARG A 115 -15.91 2.60 -18.42
CA ARG A 115 -16.37 1.55 -19.32
C ARG A 115 -15.56 0.27 -19.12
N TYR A 116 -16.22 -0.87 -19.27
CA TYR A 116 -15.57 -2.17 -19.12
C TYR A 116 -14.44 -2.36 -20.16
N THR A 117 -13.28 -2.76 -19.67
CA THR A 117 -12.16 -3.27 -20.48
C THR A 117 -11.87 -4.75 -20.22
N SER A 118 -12.40 -5.29 -19.12
CA SER A 118 -12.33 -6.70 -18.72
C SER A 118 -13.54 -7.02 -17.83
N GLN A 119 -13.82 -8.31 -17.61
CA GLN A 119 -14.93 -8.74 -16.74
C GLN A 119 -14.64 -8.52 -15.24
N GLY A 120 -13.38 -8.59 -14.84
CA GLY A 120 -12.94 -8.38 -13.45
C GLY A 120 -11.61 -7.64 -13.37
N PHE A 121 -11.09 -7.51 -12.16
CA PHE A 121 -9.81 -6.84 -11.89
C PHE A 121 -8.64 -7.82 -11.82
N THR A 122 -7.45 -7.36 -12.21
CA THR A 122 -6.17 -8.02 -11.94
C THR A 122 -5.30 -7.16 -11.02
N SER A 123 -4.25 -7.74 -10.43
CA SER A 123 -3.28 -6.95 -9.64
C SER A 123 -2.38 -6.12 -10.57
N GLY A 124 -2.25 -4.83 -10.29
CA GLY A 124 -1.40 -3.91 -11.04
C GLY A 124 0.10 -4.20 -10.88
N ARG A 125 0.90 -3.69 -11.81
CA ARG A 125 2.37 -3.90 -11.79
C ARG A 125 3.05 -3.12 -10.68
N SER A 126 2.53 -1.98 -10.28
CA SER A 126 3.10 -1.16 -9.21
C SER A 126 2.10 -1.02 -8.07
N HIS A 127 2.64 -0.71 -6.89
CA HIS A 127 1.85 -0.19 -5.80
C HIS A 127 1.70 1.34 -5.95
N SER A 128 0.69 1.95 -5.33
CA SER A 128 0.59 3.42 -5.34
C SER A 128 1.83 4.10 -4.79
N SER A 129 2.19 5.27 -5.33
CA SER A 129 3.30 6.06 -4.81
C SER A 129 3.05 6.47 -3.35
N SER A 130 4.12 6.71 -2.61
CA SER A 130 4.00 7.02 -1.18
C SER A 130 3.23 8.30 -0.93
N SER A 131 3.44 9.34 -1.76
CA SER A 131 2.69 10.59 -1.61
C SER A 131 1.18 10.38 -1.76
N LEU A 132 0.77 9.55 -2.73
CA LEU A 132 -0.64 9.22 -2.95
C LEU A 132 -1.21 8.36 -1.81
N ARG A 133 -0.42 7.39 -1.31
CA ARG A 133 -0.80 6.56 -0.16
C ARG A 133 -0.96 7.40 1.11
N SER A 134 -0.05 8.34 1.36
CA SER A 134 -0.12 9.27 2.48
C SER A 134 -1.37 10.15 2.43
N LEU A 135 -1.66 10.76 1.27
CA LEU A 135 -2.86 11.58 1.06
C LEU A 135 -4.15 10.77 1.25
N LYS A 136 -4.22 9.58 0.64
CA LYS A 136 -5.35 8.65 0.79
C LYS A 136 -5.52 8.26 2.25
N HIS A 137 -4.43 7.86 2.93
CA HIS A 137 -4.46 7.42 4.31
C HIS A 137 -5.05 8.49 5.22
N ALA A 138 -4.55 9.73 5.13
CA ALA A 138 -5.05 10.88 5.89
C ALA A 138 -6.55 11.11 5.65
N SER A 139 -6.98 11.01 4.39
CA SER A 139 -8.38 11.20 4.01
C SER A 139 -9.30 10.11 4.55
N VAL A 140 -8.89 8.84 4.45
CA VAL A 140 -9.62 7.70 5.01
C VAL A 140 -9.68 7.76 6.54
N THR A 141 -8.61 8.19 7.22
CA THR A 141 -8.62 8.37 8.68
C THR A 141 -9.65 9.41 9.11
N ARG A 142 -9.75 10.54 8.38
CA ARG A 142 -10.80 11.53 8.63
C ARG A 142 -12.21 10.97 8.42
N SER A 143 -12.41 10.19 7.35
CA SER A 143 -13.69 9.52 7.08
C SER A 143 -14.08 8.55 8.20
N LEU A 144 -13.14 7.71 8.64
CA LEU A 144 -13.37 6.77 9.75
C LEU A 144 -13.76 7.47 11.04
N ARG A 145 -13.08 8.57 11.40
CA ARG A 145 -13.41 9.38 12.58
C ARG A 145 -14.78 10.06 12.47
N ALA A 146 -15.20 10.44 11.26
CA ALA A 146 -16.43 11.19 11.03
C ALA A 146 -17.67 10.30 10.86
N THR A 147 -17.56 9.21 10.09
CA THR A 147 -18.70 8.37 9.71
C THR A 147 -18.50 6.88 9.98
N GLY A 148 -17.27 6.45 10.28
CA GLY A 148 -16.91 5.03 10.40
C GLY A 148 -16.66 4.34 9.07
N ASP A 149 -16.70 5.07 7.95
CA ASP A 149 -16.48 4.51 6.62
C ASP A 149 -15.05 4.68 6.14
N TYR A 150 -14.59 3.74 5.31
CA TYR A 150 -13.27 3.73 4.70
C TYR A 150 -13.16 4.53 3.39
N TYR A 151 -13.98 5.57 3.24
CA TYR A 151 -14.01 6.37 2.02
C TYR A 151 -12.86 7.38 2.00
N SER A 152 -12.28 7.57 0.82
CA SER A 152 -11.31 8.62 0.55
C SER A 152 -11.97 9.81 -0.13
N ASP A 153 -11.37 10.99 0.00
CA ASP A 153 -11.64 12.12 -0.89
C ASP A 153 -11.19 11.80 -2.33
N GLN A 154 -12.15 11.33 -3.14
CA GLN A 154 -11.94 10.96 -4.53
C GLN A 154 -11.47 12.14 -5.39
N SER A 155 -11.99 13.33 -5.12
CA SER A 155 -11.64 14.53 -5.88
C SER A 155 -10.20 14.97 -5.59
N GLY A 156 -9.82 14.97 -4.31
CA GLY A 156 -8.46 15.26 -3.88
C GLY A 156 -7.43 14.29 -4.48
N LEU A 157 -7.75 13.00 -4.54
CA LEU A 157 -6.88 12.01 -5.20
C LEU A 157 -6.71 12.29 -6.70
N TRP A 158 -7.79 12.62 -7.43
CA TRP A 158 -7.68 12.98 -8.84
C TRP A 158 -6.90 14.27 -9.06
N SER A 159 -7.09 15.28 -8.19
CA SER A 159 -6.31 16.51 -8.24
C SER A 159 -4.82 16.25 -8.04
N GLU A 160 -4.44 15.35 -7.14
CA GLU A 160 -3.03 14.99 -6.93
C GLU A 160 -2.47 14.20 -8.11
N ILE A 161 -3.20 13.21 -8.64
CA ILE A 161 -2.78 12.46 -9.84
C ILE A 161 -2.57 13.43 -11.02
N SER A 162 -3.53 14.33 -11.25
CA SER A 162 -3.44 15.36 -12.29
C SER A 162 -2.23 16.27 -12.10
N SER A 163 -1.94 16.65 -10.85
CA SER A 163 -0.79 17.50 -10.52
C SER A 163 0.53 16.76 -10.72
N LYS A 164 0.62 15.51 -10.27
CA LYS A 164 1.78 14.64 -10.52
C LYS A 164 2.03 14.44 -12.00
N MET A 165 1.00 14.16 -12.80
CA MET A 165 1.12 14.06 -14.26
C MET A 165 1.74 15.32 -14.88
N ARG A 166 1.27 16.52 -14.49
CA ARG A 166 1.85 17.78 -14.97
C ARG A 166 3.30 17.98 -14.54
N ARG A 167 3.63 17.63 -13.29
CA ARG A 167 4.99 17.78 -12.73
C ARG A 167 6.00 16.83 -13.38
N MET A 168 5.53 15.67 -13.83
CA MET A 168 6.34 14.63 -14.46
C MET A 168 6.27 14.64 -16.00
N ASP A 169 5.55 15.60 -16.60
CA ASP A 169 5.27 15.67 -18.04
C ASP A 169 4.71 14.35 -18.62
N ALA A 170 3.93 13.63 -17.81
CA ALA A 170 3.34 12.34 -18.19
C ALA A 170 1.99 12.54 -18.88
N THR A 171 1.80 11.88 -20.02
CA THR A 171 0.53 11.92 -20.77
C THR A 171 -0.24 10.62 -20.57
N SER A 172 -1.52 10.73 -20.20
CA SER A 172 -2.45 9.59 -20.13
C SER A 172 -3.83 10.04 -20.59
N PRO A 173 -4.43 9.38 -21.61
CA PRO A 173 -5.78 9.70 -22.07
C PRO A 173 -6.86 9.56 -20.99
N THR A 174 -6.64 8.70 -19.99
CA THR A 174 -7.61 8.41 -18.93
C THR A 174 -7.16 8.90 -17.55
N MET A 175 -6.03 9.60 -17.47
CA MET A 175 -5.42 10.02 -16.20
C MET A 175 -5.18 8.85 -15.24
N SER A 176 -4.69 7.74 -15.77
CA SER A 176 -4.38 6.51 -15.04
C SER A 176 -2.99 6.60 -14.38
N MET A 177 -2.89 6.29 -13.10
CA MET A 177 -1.60 6.16 -12.41
C MET A 177 -0.70 5.06 -12.99
N THR A 178 -1.29 4.04 -13.61
CA THR A 178 -0.54 2.99 -14.31
C THR A 178 0.20 3.58 -15.50
N ASP A 179 -0.45 4.42 -16.30
CA ASP A 179 0.16 5.05 -17.47
C ASP A 179 1.26 6.05 -17.08
N VAL A 180 1.07 6.77 -15.96
CA VAL A 180 2.12 7.65 -15.41
C VAL A 180 3.37 6.85 -15.09
N TYR A 181 3.20 5.72 -14.40
CA TYR A 181 4.33 4.84 -14.09
C TYR A 181 4.99 4.29 -15.37
N GLU A 182 4.21 3.74 -16.30
CA GLU A 182 4.73 3.11 -17.52
C GLU A 182 5.40 4.10 -18.48
N SER A 183 4.97 5.37 -18.48
CA SER A 183 5.60 6.42 -19.30
C SER A 183 6.85 7.02 -18.65
N SER A 184 6.93 7.02 -17.32
CA SER A 184 8.02 7.65 -16.58
C SER A 184 9.15 6.69 -16.18
N VAL A 185 8.87 5.39 -16.07
CA VAL A 185 9.85 4.39 -15.63
C VAL A 185 10.27 3.52 -16.80
N SER A 186 11.55 3.58 -17.15
CA SER A 186 12.12 2.71 -18.18
C SER A 186 12.18 1.25 -17.69
N GLY A 187 12.01 0.30 -18.61
CA GLY A 187 12.12 -1.13 -18.28
C GLY A 187 13.53 -1.53 -17.78
N GLU A 188 14.56 -0.80 -18.20
CA GLU A 188 15.93 -0.96 -17.70
C GLU A 188 16.03 -0.54 -16.23
N ASP A 189 15.50 0.65 -15.88
CA ASP A 189 15.49 1.11 -14.49
C ASP A 189 14.66 0.20 -13.59
N GLU A 190 13.50 -0.28 -14.06
CA GLU A 190 12.68 -1.24 -13.31
C GLU A 190 13.48 -2.52 -13.02
N SER A 191 14.14 -3.09 -14.03
CA SER A 191 14.93 -4.32 -13.88
C SER A 191 16.13 -4.12 -12.94
N ARG A 192 16.80 -2.97 -13.04
CA ARG A 192 17.93 -2.62 -12.18
C ARG A 192 17.51 -2.36 -10.74
N LEU A 193 16.39 -1.66 -10.52
CA LEU A 193 15.84 -1.43 -9.19
C LEU A 193 15.58 -2.75 -8.47
N GLU A 194 15.01 -3.73 -9.16
CA GLU A 194 14.71 -5.06 -8.59
C GLU A 194 15.96 -5.88 -8.31
N ALA A 195 16.98 -5.78 -9.16
CA ALA A 195 18.23 -6.50 -8.98
C ALA A 195 19.10 -5.89 -7.88
N GLU A 196 19.22 -4.56 -7.87
CA GLU A 196 20.09 -3.82 -6.95
C GLU A 196 19.48 -3.73 -5.53
N VAL A 197 18.14 -3.68 -5.42
CA VAL A 197 17.40 -3.59 -4.14
C VAL A 197 16.61 -4.88 -3.86
N ALA A 198 17.17 -6.03 -4.26
CA ALA A 198 16.52 -7.33 -4.12
C ALA A 198 16.19 -7.65 -2.65
N CYS A 199 15.04 -8.30 -2.43
CA CYS A 199 14.61 -8.73 -1.10
C CYS A 199 15.63 -9.70 -0.49
N GLN A 200 16.10 -9.39 0.71
CA GLN A 200 17.09 -10.22 1.41
C GLN A 200 16.42 -11.35 2.20
N PRO A 201 17.15 -12.45 2.50
CA PRO A 201 16.65 -13.50 3.38
C PRO A 201 16.20 -12.91 4.72
N ARG A 202 15.03 -13.34 5.20
CA ARG A 202 14.41 -12.88 6.47
C ARG A 202 14.03 -11.40 6.51
N GLN A 203 14.14 -10.67 5.41
CA GLN A 203 13.62 -9.31 5.32
C GLN A 203 12.09 -9.37 5.41
N VAL A 204 11.52 -8.57 6.29
CA VAL A 204 10.08 -8.46 6.52
C VAL A 204 9.54 -7.07 6.20
N GLY A 205 10.38 -6.13 5.81
CA GLY A 205 9.92 -4.79 5.50
C GLY A 205 11.04 -3.88 5.05
N TYR A 206 10.74 -2.59 5.01
CA TYR A 206 11.70 -1.57 4.60
C TYR A 206 11.25 -0.17 5.06
N PHE A 207 12.20 0.74 5.16
CA PHE A 207 11.99 2.19 5.19
C PHE A 207 12.58 2.81 3.94
N ALA A 208 11.79 3.59 3.21
CA ALA A 208 12.20 4.25 1.98
C ALA A 208 12.50 5.73 2.22
N PHE A 209 13.52 6.22 1.54
CA PHE A 209 13.93 7.61 1.54
C PHE A 209 14.07 8.08 0.10
N VAL A 210 13.51 9.25 -0.20
CA VAL A 210 13.63 9.89 -1.51
C VAL A 210 14.35 11.21 -1.32
N ARG A 211 15.49 11.39 -2.01
CA ARG A 211 16.36 12.58 -1.89
C ARG A 211 16.69 12.92 -0.42
N GLY A 212 16.94 11.88 0.38
CA GLY A 212 17.26 11.99 1.81
C GLY A 212 16.07 12.13 2.77
N GLY A 213 14.87 12.48 2.28
CA GLY A 213 13.68 12.58 3.13
C GLY A 213 12.94 11.25 3.27
N PHE A 214 12.34 11.00 4.44
CA PHE A 214 11.60 9.78 4.74
C PHE A 214 10.31 9.70 3.92
N ALA A 215 10.29 8.77 2.97
CA ALA A 215 9.20 8.57 2.03
C ALA A 215 8.26 7.44 2.45
N GLY A 216 8.27 6.98 3.71
CA GLY A 216 7.38 5.93 4.21
C GLY A 216 8.03 4.56 4.32
N GLY A 217 7.28 3.58 4.81
CA GLY A 217 7.73 2.21 4.95
C GLY A 217 6.60 1.23 5.23
N ASP A 218 6.83 -0.03 4.86
CA ASP A 218 5.93 -1.14 5.13
C ASP A 218 6.69 -2.26 5.84
N VAL A 219 6.07 -2.83 6.87
CA VAL A 219 6.54 -4.01 7.59
C VAL A 219 5.45 -5.08 7.54
N PHE A 220 5.81 -6.23 7.01
CA PHE A 220 4.96 -7.39 6.77
C PHE A 220 5.12 -8.41 7.89
N GLY A 221 4.07 -9.20 8.12
CA GLY A 221 4.07 -10.25 9.14
C GLY A 221 4.88 -11.49 8.76
N SER A 222 5.48 -11.55 7.57
CA SER A 222 6.37 -12.64 7.15
C SER A 222 7.35 -12.20 6.07
N SER A 223 8.47 -12.92 5.97
CA SER A 223 9.48 -12.71 4.91
C SER A 223 8.97 -13.14 3.54
N GLU A 224 8.12 -14.17 3.48
CA GLU A 224 7.41 -14.59 2.27
C GLU A 224 6.57 -13.46 1.66
N LEU A 225 5.80 -12.75 2.49
CA LEU A 225 4.97 -11.64 2.03
C LEU A 225 5.82 -10.46 1.57
N CYS A 226 6.90 -10.16 2.31
CA CYS A 226 7.86 -9.13 1.91
C CYS A 226 8.46 -9.44 0.54
N HIS A 227 8.91 -10.68 0.32
CA HIS A 227 9.47 -11.11 -0.96
C HIS A 227 8.46 -10.95 -2.11
N ALA A 228 7.19 -11.32 -1.89
CA ALA A 228 6.14 -11.20 -2.90
C ALA A 228 5.78 -9.74 -3.24
N LYS A 229 5.95 -8.80 -2.29
CA LYS A 229 5.44 -7.42 -2.43
C LYS A 229 6.51 -6.36 -2.65
N LEU A 230 7.76 -6.61 -2.24
CA LEU A 230 8.81 -5.59 -2.21
C LEU A 230 8.97 -4.88 -3.56
N ASN A 231 9.08 -5.62 -4.67
CA ASN A 231 9.29 -4.99 -5.98
C ASN A 231 8.16 -4.02 -6.34
N LYS A 232 6.89 -4.39 -6.12
CA LYS A 232 5.75 -3.49 -6.38
C LYS A 232 5.78 -2.24 -5.50
N MET A 233 6.18 -2.41 -4.24
CA MET A 233 6.33 -1.31 -3.30
C MET A 233 7.45 -0.34 -3.72
N LEU A 234 8.62 -0.89 -4.06
CA LEU A 234 9.77 -0.12 -4.53
C LEU A 234 9.45 0.71 -5.78
N ARG A 235 8.70 0.14 -6.73
CA ARG A 235 8.22 0.85 -7.92
C ARG A 235 7.39 2.10 -7.58
N GLY A 236 6.55 2.03 -6.54
CA GLY A 236 5.79 3.18 -6.04
C GLY A 236 6.67 4.29 -5.47
N HIS A 237 7.68 3.94 -4.67
CA HIS A 237 8.64 4.92 -4.15
C HIS A 237 9.57 5.47 -5.22
N TYR A 238 9.97 4.64 -6.19
CA TYR A 238 10.78 5.08 -7.33
C TYR A 238 10.05 6.12 -8.15
N LEU A 239 8.72 5.99 -8.34
CA LEU A 239 7.92 7.00 -9.02
C LEU A 239 7.98 8.36 -8.30
N ASP A 240 7.91 8.40 -6.97
CA ASP A 240 8.08 9.66 -6.22
C ASP A 240 9.52 10.18 -6.29
N SER A 241 10.50 9.30 -6.49
CA SER A 241 11.89 9.72 -6.71
C SER A 241 12.12 10.43 -8.04
N LEU A 242 11.22 10.25 -9.02
CA LEU A 242 11.24 10.95 -10.31
C LEU A 242 10.47 12.28 -10.28
N ASP A 243 9.58 12.48 -9.31
CA ASP A 243 8.82 13.73 -9.14
C ASP A 243 9.60 14.69 -8.24
N GLU A 244 10.36 15.62 -8.83
CA GLU A 244 11.24 16.57 -8.11
C GLU A 244 10.50 17.49 -7.13
N TRP A 245 9.19 17.68 -7.32
CA TRP A 245 8.38 18.59 -6.53
C TRP A 245 7.89 17.96 -5.22
N VAL A 246 7.84 16.63 -5.14
CA VAL A 246 7.47 15.94 -3.90
C VAL A 246 8.63 16.07 -2.91
N LYS A 247 8.30 16.56 -1.71
CA LYS A 247 9.26 16.71 -0.61
C LYS A 247 8.82 15.86 0.57
N PHE A 248 9.81 15.24 1.20
CA PHE A 248 9.62 14.38 2.36
C PHE A 248 10.41 14.93 3.55
N PRO A 249 9.91 14.75 4.79
CA PRO A 249 10.57 15.25 5.99
C PRO A 249 11.92 14.55 6.19
N GLN A 250 12.88 15.26 6.77
CA GLN A 250 14.20 14.72 7.08
C GLN A 250 14.13 13.98 8.41
N LEU A 251 13.87 12.68 8.35
CA LEU A 251 13.81 11.80 9.52
C LEU A 251 14.81 10.67 9.36
N THR A 252 15.42 10.25 10.46
CA THR A 252 16.21 9.03 10.55
C THR A 252 15.30 7.84 10.83
N VAL A 253 15.78 6.62 10.55
CA VAL A 253 15.05 5.39 10.89
C VAL A 253 14.79 5.28 12.40
N ALA A 254 15.71 5.74 13.24
CA ALA A 254 15.55 5.75 14.69
C ALA A 254 14.43 6.69 15.14
N GLU A 255 14.32 7.88 14.55
CA GLU A 255 13.23 8.82 14.82
C GLU A 255 11.89 8.25 14.35
N VAL A 256 11.84 7.62 13.17
CA VAL A 256 10.62 6.96 12.67
C VAL A 256 10.15 5.87 13.63
N ILE A 257 11.03 4.95 14.03
CA ILE A 257 10.69 3.88 14.99
C ILE A 257 10.27 4.47 16.34
N GLY A 258 10.95 5.53 16.80
CA GLY A 258 10.62 6.24 18.04
C GLY A 258 9.21 6.82 18.02
N GLN A 259 8.85 7.54 16.95
CA GLN A 259 7.52 8.12 16.77
C GLN A 259 6.43 7.04 16.68
N VAL A 260 6.66 5.95 15.92
CA VAL A 260 5.68 4.84 15.83
C VAL A 260 5.46 4.15 17.18
N ARG A 261 6.52 3.98 17.99
CA ARG A 261 6.40 3.39 19.34
C ARG A 261 5.68 4.30 20.33
N ALA A 262 5.87 5.60 20.20
CA ALA A 262 5.28 6.60 21.09
C ALA A 262 3.84 6.99 20.71
N ALA A 263 3.44 6.74 19.47
CA ALA A 263 2.13 7.15 18.98
C ALA A 263 0.99 6.39 19.68
N GLU A 264 -0.01 7.14 20.13
CA GLU A 264 -1.29 6.56 20.51
C GLU A 264 -2.05 6.14 19.27
N ALA A 265 -2.73 4.99 19.34
CA ALA A 265 -3.48 4.45 18.23
C ALA A 265 -4.95 4.30 18.56
N GLU A 266 -5.77 4.71 17.62
CA GLU A 266 -7.22 4.52 17.63
C GLU A 266 -7.57 3.19 16.97
N GLN A 267 -8.48 2.45 17.59
CA GLN A 267 -9.00 1.20 17.04
C GLN A 267 -10.28 1.46 16.25
N PHE A 268 -10.34 0.95 15.03
CA PHE A 268 -11.51 0.98 14.16
C PHE A 268 -11.97 -0.45 13.83
N ALA A 269 -13.28 -0.58 13.59
CA ALA A 269 -13.84 -1.80 13.02
C ALA A 269 -13.23 -2.02 11.64
N SER A 270 -12.82 -3.25 11.35
CA SER A 270 -12.11 -3.53 10.11
C SER A 270 -13.01 -4.12 9.04
N VAL A 271 -12.66 -3.87 7.78
CA VAL A 271 -13.22 -4.60 6.65
C VAL A 271 -12.62 -6.01 6.64
N GLY A 272 -13.49 -7.02 6.54
CA GLY A 272 -13.09 -8.43 6.69
C GLY A 272 -12.81 -8.79 8.15
N LYS A 273 -11.80 -9.64 8.40
CA LYS A 273 -11.45 -10.08 9.76
C LYS A 273 -10.63 -9.04 10.53
N GLY A 274 -10.73 -9.11 11.87
CA GLY A 274 -9.87 -8.41 12.81
C GLY A 274 -10.22 -6.95 13.05
N SER A 275 -9.23 -6.19 13.48
CA SER A 275 -9.32 -4.75 13.77
C SER A 275 -8.24 -3.99 13.03
N GLU A 276 -8.49 -2.70 12.81
CA GLU A 276 -7.47 -1.79 12.29
C GLU A 276 -7.11 -0.79 13.36
N MET A 277 -5.81 -0.59 13.53
CA MET A 277 -5.28 0.41 14.42
C MET A 277 -4.66 1.52 13.57
N ARG A 278 -5.09 2.76 13.76
CA ARG A 278 -4.51 3.93 13.07
C ARG A 278 -3.84 4.84 14.08
N PHE A 279 -2.73 5.45 13.68
CA PHE A 279 -1.98 6.36 14.54
C PHE A 279 -1.54 7.60 13.78
N GLU A 280 -1.37 8.67 14.53
CA GLU A 280 -0.78 9.93 14.08
C GLU A 280 0.22 10.40 15.14
N SER A 281 1.33 10.98 14.70
CA SER A 281 2.36 11.61 15.52
C SER A 281 2.68 13.00 14.95
N ASP A 282 3.76 13.65 15.36
CA ASP A 282 4.09 15.00 14.88
C ASP A 282 4.28 15.02 13.36
N GLU A 283 5.11 14.12 12.82
CA GLU A 283 5.45 14.10 11.39
C GLU A 283 4.97 12.86 10.67
N LEU A 284 4.51 11.83 11.38
CA LEU A 284 4.09 10.55 10.79
C LEU A 284 2.63 10.23 11.02
N GLN A 285 2.10 9.42 10.13
CA GLN A 285 0.79 8.78 10.21
C GLN A 285 0.92 7.34 9.72
N GLY A 286 0.00 6.46 10.12
CA GLY A 286 0.03 5.10 9.63
C GLY A 286 -1.03 4.22 10.24
N ALA A 287 -0.97 2.94 9.92
CA ALA A 287 -1.84 1.94 10.50
C ALA A 287 -1.21 0.56 10.51
N TRP A 288 -1.77 -0.30 11.34
CA TRP A 288 -1.52 -1.72 11.26
C TRP A 288 -2.82 -2.50 11.38
N LYS A 289 -2.85 -3.64 10.70
CA LYS A 289 -3.92 -4.63 10.80
C LYS A 289 -3.63 -5.56 11.97
N LEU A 290 -4.65 -5.94 12.74
CA LEU A 290 -4.54 -6.92 13.81
C LEU A 290 -5.62 -8.00 13.65
N VAL A 291 -5.21 -9.25 13.53
CA VAL A 291 -6.11 -10.41 13.43
C VAL A 291 -5.52 -11.52 14.30
N ASP A 292 -6.27 -12.05 15.28
CA ASP A 292 -5.84 -13.16 16.13
C ASP A 292 -4.41 -12.98 16.71
N GLU A 293 -4.15 -11.80 17.26
CA GLU A 293 -2.84 -11.37 17.81
C GLU A 293 -1.68 -11.28 16.80
N PHE A 294 -1.96 -11.42 15.50
CA PHE A 294 -0.99 -11.31 14.43
C PHE A 294 -1.12 -9.98 13.68
N ILE A 295 0.03 -9.36 13.37
CA ILE A 295 0.14 -8.15 12.56
C ILE A 295 0.63 -8.54 11.16
N PRO A 296 -0.26 -8.72 10.16
CA PRO A 296 0.18 -9.03 8.80
C PRO A 296 0.86 -7.86 8.10
N HIS A 297 0.52 -6.64 8.50
CA HIS A 297 0.98 -5.44 7.81
C HIS A 297 0.90 -4.24 8.76
N LEU A 298 2.01 -3.50 8.84
CA LEU A 298 2.14 -2.18 9.40
C LEU A 298 2.70 -1.26 8.32
N MET A 299 2.04 -0.13 8.12
CA MET A 299 2.46 0.90 7.18
C MET A 299 2.63 2.22 7.91
N VAL A 300 3.64 2.98 7.50
CA VAL A 300 3.95 4.30 8.04
C VAL A 300 4.27 5.26 6.90
N PHE A 301 3.71 6.46 6.97
CA PHE A 301 3.89 7.52 5.99
C PHE A 301 4.24 8.82 6.70
N PRO A 302 5.03 9.70 6.06
CA PRO A 302 5.12 11.08 6.49
C PRO A 302 3.78 11.78 6.26
N LYS A 303 3.43 12.71 7.15
CA LYS A 303 2.37 13.69 6.91
C LYS A 303 2.88 14.68 5.86
N LEU A 304 2.17 14.75 4.73
CA LEU A 304 2.48 15.68 3.65
C LEU A 304 1.55 16.88 3.77
N ASN A 305 2.13 18.08 3.75
CA ASN A 305 1.43 19.36 3.78
C ASN A 305 1.08 19.83 2.36
#